data_AF-M2QBN0-F1
#
_entry.id   AF-M2QBN0-F1
#
_cell.length_a   1.000
_cell.length_b   1.000
_cell.length_c   1.000
_cell.angle_alpha   90.00
_cell.angle_beta   90.00
_cell.angle_gamma   90.00
#
_symmetry.space_group_name_H-M   'P 1'
#
loop_
_entity.id
_entity.type
_entity.pdbx_description
1 polymer ?
#
loop_
_entity_poly.entity_id
_entity_poly.type
_entity_poly.pdbx_seq_one_letter_code
_entity_poly.pdbx_strand_id
1 'polypeptide(L)' 'MSKEVGDYLLKKEIGKGAFSVVYEAIKKSTNEEVAVKVIDTAKSDPQKASR' A
#
# COMPACT_ATOMS: atom_id res chain seq x y z
N MET A 1 13.08 -4.61 5.91
CA MET A 1 12.57 -3.62 6.86
C MET A 1 11.05 -3.62 6.74
N SER A 2 10.33 -3.96 7.81
CA SER A 2 8.89 -3.78 7.88
C SER A 2 8.56 -2.28 7.96
N LYS A 3 7.53 -1.83 7.26
CA LYS A 3 7.10 -0.43 7.23
C LYS A 3 5.76 -0.30 7.93
N GLU A 4 5.63 0.66 8.83
CA GLU A 4 4.36 0.93 9.50
C GLU A 4 3.60 2.04 8.80
N VAL A 5 2.31 1.81 8.56
CA VAL A 5 1.38 2.79 7.99
C VAL A 5 0.13 2.82 8.86
N GLY A 6 0.06 3.81 9.74
CA GLY A 6 -0.97 3.87 10.78
C GLY A 6 -0.97 2.59 11.62
N ASP A 7 -2.12 1.91 11.61
CA ASP A 7 -2.37 0.70 12.39
C ASP A 7 -1.96 -0.61 11.69
N TYR A 8 -1.27 -0.51 10.55
CA TYR A 8 -0.84 -1.65 9.76
C TYR A 8 0.68 -1.78 9.72
N LEU A 9 1.17 -2.98 9.98
CA LEU A 9 2.57 -3.36 9.82
C LEU A 9 2.73 -4.05 8.46
N LEU A 10 3.25 -3.33 7.46
CA LEU A 10 3.53 -3.89 6.14
C LEU A 10 4.75 -4.82 6.23
N LYS A 11 4.56 -6.06 5.76
CA LYS A 11 5.58 -7.11 5.72
C LYS A 11 6.25 -7.17 4.34
N LYS A 12 5.72 -7.98 3.43
CA LYS A 12 6.29 -8.23 2.09
C LYS A 12 5.31 -7.81 1.00
N GLU A 13 5.86 -7.43 -0.14
CA GLU A 13 5.09 -7.23 -1.36
C GLU A 13 4.58 -8.59 -1.86
N ILE A 14 3.29 -8.67 -2.14
CA ILE A 14 2.62 -9.87 -2.65
C ILE A 14 2.01 -9.65 -4.04
N GLY A 15 1.96 -8.41 -4.53
CA GLY A 15 1.51 -8.11 -5.88
C GLY A 15 1.82 -6.69 -6.32
N LYS A 16 2.03 -6.50 -7.62
CA LYS A 16 2.32 -5.20 -8.23
C LYS A 16 1.45 -4.99 -9.46
N GLY A 17 0.72 -3.88 -9.45
CA GLY A 17 -0.05 -3.38 -10.60
C GLY A 17 0.60 -2.13 -11.19
N ALA A 18 0.05 -1.66 -12.30
CA ALA A 18 0.54 -0.48 -13.01
C ALA A 18 0.63 0.80 -12.14
N PHE A 19 -0.30 0.94 -11.18
CA PHE A 19 -0.44 2.13 -10.33
C PHE A 19 -0.50 1.79 -8.83
N SER A 20 -0.27 0.54 -8.46
CA SER A 20 -0.44 0.10 -7.08
C SER A 20 0.48 -1.04 -6.70
N VAL A 21 0.81 -1.15 -5.43
CA VAL A 21 1.52 -2.29 -4.86
C VAL A 21 0.68 -2.87 -3.71
N VAL A 22 0.56 -4.18 -3.65
CA VAL A 22 -0.16 -4.91 -2.60
C VAL A 22 0.86 -5.53 -1.67
N TYR A 23 0.72 -5.27 -0.38
CA TYR A 23 1.55 -5.84 0.67
C TYR A 23 0.75 -6.77 1.57
N GLU A 24 1.36 -7.87 1.99
CA GLU A 24 0.92 -8.60 3.18
C GLU A 24 1.23 -7.73 4.41
N ALA A 25 0.29 -7.63 5.34
CA ALA A 25 0.42 -6.79 6.52
C ALA A 25 -0.31 -7.39 7.72
N ILE A 26 0.01 -6.90 8.92
CA ILE A 26 -0.74 -7.20 10.15
C ILE A 26 -1.42 -5.93 10.63
N LYS A 27 -2.72 -6.00 10.92
CA LYS A 27 -3.44 -4.93 11.62
C LYS A 27 -3.14 -5.03 13.11
N LYS A 28 -2.46 -4.04 13.70
CA LYS A 28 -1.97 -4.08 15.09
C LYS A 28 -3.10 -4.24 16.11
N SER A 29 -4.26 -3.62 15.87
CA SER A 29 -5.39 -3.63 16.80
C SER A 29 -6.05 -5.02 16.95
N THR A 30 -6.09 -5.81 15.88
CA THR A 30 -6.75 -7.14 15.87
C THR A 30 -5.77 -8.29 15.72
N ASN A 31 -4.49 -7.99 15.46
CA ASN A 31 -3.45 -8.94 15.12
C ASN A 31 -3.81 -9.84 13.91
N GLU A 32 -4.69 -9.35 13.02
CA GLU A 32 -5.13 -10.09 11.84
C GLU A 32 -4.20 -9.83 10.64
N GLU A 33 -4.01 -10.87 9.85
CA GLU A 33 -3.28 -10.80 8.59
C GLU A 33 -4.18 -10.31 7.46
N VAL A 34 -3.73 -9.26 6.77
CA VAL A 34 -4.50 -8.53 5.77
C VAL A 34 -3.65 -8.20 4.55
N ALA A 35 -4.30 -7.94 3.42
CA ALA A 35 -3.65 -7.40 2.23
C ALA A 35 -3.90 -5.88 2.14
N VAL A 36 -2.83 -5.09 2.09
CA VAL A 36 -2.90 -3.62 1.96
C VAL A 36 -2.52 -3.22 0.54
N LYS A 37 -3.49 -2.67 -0.21
CA LYS A 37 -3.26 -2.11 -1.55
C LYS A 37 -2.90 -0.64 -1.45
N VAL A 38 -1.64 -0.32 -1.74
CA VAL A 38 -1.11 1.05 -1.79
C VAL A 38 -1.25 1.57 -3.22
N ILE A 39 -1.98 2.67 -3.42
CA ILE A 39 -2.19 3.30 -4.73
C ILE A 39 -1.28 4.52 -4.83
N ASP A 40 -0.50 4.60 -5.90
CA ASP A 40 0.34 5.76 -6.19
C ASP A 40 -0.51 6.85 -6.84
N THR A 41 -1.01 7.78 -6.02
CA THR A 41 -1.87 8.87 -6.48
C THR A 41 -1.13 9.91 -7.32
N ALA A 42 0.20 9.93 -7.33
CA ALA A 42 0.95 10.80 -8.23
C ALA A 42 0.89 10.34 -9.68
N LYS A 43 0.67 9.03 -9.90
CA LYS A 43 0.53 8.43 -11.23
C LYS A 43 -0.91 8.23 -11.68
N SER A 44 -1.88 8.33 -10.76
CA SER A 44 -3.29 8.14 -11.05
C SER A 44 -4.06 9.43 -11.34
N ASP A 45 -3.39 10.60 -11.31
CA ASP A 45 -4.01 11.89 -11.59
C ASP A 45 -3.70 12.34 -13.03
N PRO A 46 -4.60 12.10 -14.02
CA PRO A 46 -4.42 12.62 -15.36
C PRO A 46 -4.44 14.16 -15.44
N GLN A 47 -4.84 14.89 -14.37
CA GLN A 47 -4.83 16.36 -14.35
C GLN A 47 -3.50 16.98 -13.90
N LYS A 48 -2.52 16.20 -13.43
CA LYS A 48 -1.19 16.73 -13.04
C LYS A 48 -0.11 16.71 -14.13
N ALA A 49 -0.43 16.23 -15.34
CA ALA A 49 0.50 16.22 -16.48
C ALA A 49 0.57 17.55 -17.26
N SER A 50 -0.12 18.61 -16.80
CA SER A 50 -0.11 19.93 -17.43
C SER A 50 0.02 21.02 -16.35
N ARG A 51 1.26 21.33 -15.98
CA ARG A 51 1.69 22.64 -15.47
C ARG A 51 3.17 22.83 -15.74
#